data_AF-A0AA39G342-F1
#
_entry.id   AF-A0AA39G342-F1
#
_cell.length_a   1.000
_cell.length_b   1.000
_cell.length_c   1.000
_cell.angle_alpha   90.00
_cell.angle_beta   90.00
_cell.angle_gamma   90.00
#
_symmetry.space_group_name_H-M   'P 1'
#
loop_
_entity.id
_entity.type
_entity.pdbx_description
1 polymer ?
#
loop_
_entity_poly.entity_id
_entity_poly.type
_entity_poly.pdbx_seq_one_letter_code
_entity_poly.pdbx_strand_id
1 'polypeptide(L)'
;MAVTSTIEEKDTRDINTNYSYYDWHYNQPFYVDKTLLIKKLVNRYDTVIYAPPGSGKTLNMDMVRRFVEIEVDEKGKPIELDLDEDKCCLKEVQTRSKNFKLFKGIKILEDKQFVFKHFGKYPTIHVDFNELVGYNFEEILVKFRKIQNKAFRQHAYLKNSSSCDRARFDKETFIKYFDPVKCASLDKFNVEFGLDRLAGIYCTTTMIKQYTCS
;
A
#
# COMPACT_ATOMS: atom_id res chain seq x y z
N MET A 1 38.97 28.50 -19.34
CA MET A 1 38.45 28.77 -17.98
C MET A 1 37.72 27.51 -17.52
N ALA A 2 38.42 26.65 -16.77
CA ALA A 2 37.81 25.50 -16.13
C ALA A 2 37.39 25.92 -14.72
N VAL A 3 36.10 25.84 -14.41
CA VAL A 3 35.59 26.08 -13.06
C VAL A 3 35.40 24.71 -12.41
N THR A 4 36.37 24.32 -11.59
CA THR A 4 36.25 23.20 -10.65
C THR A 4 35.50 23.69 -9.42
N SER A 5 34.24 23.26 -9.24
CA SER A 5 33.53 23.44 -7.98
C SER A 5 33.75 22.22 -7.09
N THR A 6 34.44 22.43 -5.98
CA THR A 6 34.65 21.53 -4.85
C THR A 6 33.31 21.02 -4.31
N ILE A 7 33.14 19.71 -4.24
CA ILE A 7 32.03 19.08 -3.53
C ILE A 7 32.44 18.96 -2.06
N GLU A 8 31.75 19.69 -1.18
CA GLU A 8 31.87 19.52 0.27
C GLU A 8 31.33 18.15 0.68
N GLU A 9 32.17 17.34 1.32
CA GLU A 9 31.76 16.12 2.03
C GLU A 9 30.85 16.49 3.20
N LYS A 10 29.57 16.08 3.15
CA LYS A 10 28.68 16.12 4.31
C LYS A 10 28.61 14.75 4.99
N ASP A 11 28.97 14.79 6.27
CA ASP A 11 29.05 13.74 7.29
C ASP A 11 27.93 12.70 7.21
N THR A 12 28.31 11.42 7.11
CA THR A 12 27.41 10.24 6.92
C THR A 12 26.82 9.72 8.23
N ARG A 13 26.57 10.56 9.22
CA ARG A 13 26.07 10.15 10.53
C ARG A 13 24.77 10.88 10.84
N ASP A 14 23.70 10.37 10.22
CA ASP A 14 22.31 10.34 10.71
C ASP A 14 21.35 10.12 9.53
N ILE A 15 21.35 8.91 8.97
CA ILE A 15 20.38 8.54 7.92
C ILE A 15 19.13 7.99 8.60
N ASN A 16 18.26 8.91 9.01
CA ASN A 16 16.89 8.61 9.38
C ASN A 16 16.16 8.00 8.15
N THR A 17 15.62 6.79 8.31
CA THR A 17 15.09 5.90 7.25
C THR A 17 13.75 6.35 6.64
N ASN A 18 13.62 7.64 6.28
CA ASN A 18 12.42 8.20 5.67
C ASN A 18 12.69 8.94 4.33
N TYR A 19 13.77 8.60 3.63
CA TYR A 19 13.87 8.93 2.21
C TYR A 19 12.98 7.97 1.41
N SER A 20 11.82 8.47 1.00
CA SER A 20 10.94 7.78 0.05
C SER A 20 11.74 7.51 -1.23
N TYR A 21 11.90 6.23 -1.58
CA TYR A 21 12.58 5.77 -2.81
C TYR A 21 12.12 6.52 -4.08
N TYR A 22 10.89 7.02 -4.09
CA TYR A 22 10.29 7.77 -5.20
C TYR A 22 10.85 9.21 -5.36
N ASP A 23 11.61 9.71 -4.40
CA ASP A 23 12.30 11.01 -4.48
C ASP A 23 13.56 10.93 -5.37
N TRP A 24 14.12 9.73 -5.55
CA TRP A 24 15.29 9.48 -6.39
C TRP A 24 15.01 9.50 -7.89
N HIS A 25 13.74 9.44 -8.31
CA HIS A 25 13.34 9.40 -9.72
C HIS A 25 13.67 10.68 -10.49
N TYR A 26 13.78 11.82 -9.83
CA TYR A 26 13.80 13.10 -10.53
C TYR A 26 15.16 13.47 -11.14
N ASN A 27 16.27 12.82 -10.76
CA ASN A 27 17.61 13.29 -11.15
C ASN A 27 18.68 12.20 -11.36
N GLN A 28 18.31 10.93 -11.56
CA GLN A 28 19.30 9.86 -11.77
C GLN A 28 19.28 9.31 -13.21
N PRO A 29 20.41 9.33 -13.94
CA PRO A 29 20.47 8.85 -15.33
C PRO A 29 20.30 7.33 -15.49
N PHE A 30 20.17 6.57 -14.40
CA PHE A 30 20.15 5.10 -14.40
C PHE A 30 18.82 4.48 -13.91
N TYR A 31 17.75 5.26 -13.74
CA TYR A 31 16.46 4.68 -13.34
C TYR A 31 15.81 3.92 -14.50
N VAL A 32 15.56 2.63 -14.28
CA VAL A 32 14.82 1.77 -15.23
C VAL A 32 13.37 1.71 -14.81
N ASP A 33 12.49 2.32 -15.59
CA ASP A 33 11.05 2.29 -15.38
C ASP A 33 10.46 0.89 -15.61
N LYS A 34 9.98 0.27 -14.54
CA LYS A 34 9.29 -1.04 -14.52
C LYS A 34 7.78 -0.94 -14.32
N THR A 35 7.19 0.25 -14.32
CA THR A 35 5.77 0.43 -13.98
C THR A 35 4.78 -0.24 -14.93
N LEU A 36 5.21 -0.55 -16.17
CA LEU A 36 4.40 -1.38 -17.08
C LEU A 36 4.18 -2.81 -16.55
N LEU A 37 4.95 -3.27 -15.55
CA LEU A 37 4.68 -4.51 -14.83
C LEU A 37 3.31 -4.48 -14.15
N ILE A 38 2.85 -3.32 -13.66
CA ILE A 38 1.56 -3.17 -12.99
C ILE A 38 0.43 -3.66 -13.90
N LYS A 39 0.44 -3.27 -15.18
CA LYS A 39 -0.57 -3.72 -16.17
C LYS A 39 -0.63 -5.24 -16.31
N LYS A 40 0.53 -5.90 -16.22
CA LYS A 40 0.63 -7.36 -16.34
C LYS A 40 0.10 -8.08 -15.10
N LEU A 41 0.19 -7.45 -13.93
CA LEU A 41 -0.16 -8.04 -12.64
C LEU A 41 -1.62 -7.81 -12.26
N VAL A 42 -2.15 -6.61 -12.49
CA VAL A 42 -3.51 -6.22 -12.05
C VAL A 42 -4.62 -7.06 -12.71
N ASN A 43 -4.40 -7.55 -13.94
CA ASN A 43 -5.39 -8.34 -14.67
C ASN A 43 -5.31 -9.86 -14.42
N ARG A 44 -4.46 -10.32 -13.51
CA ARG A 44 -4.27 -11.75 -13.21
C ARG A 44 -4.76 -12.06 -11.81
N TYR A 45 -5.40 -13.21 -11.66
CA TYR A 45 -5.61 -13.82 -10.35
C TYR A 45 -4.32 -14.55 -9.95
N ASP A 46 -3.93 -14.43 -8.67
CA ASP A 46 -2.83 -15.18 -8.03
C ASP A 46 -1.49 -15.18 -8.76
N THR A 47 -0.76 -14.06 -8.70
CA THR A 47 0.57 -13.94 -9.33
C THR A 47 1.72 -14.05 -8.32
N VAL A 48 2.72 -14.89 -8.64
CA VAL A 48 3.99 -15.00 -7.91
C VAL A 48 5.11 -14.35 -8.71
N ILE A 49 5.91 -13.47 -8.08
CA ILE A 49 7.07 -12.82 -8.70
C ILE A 49 8.34 -13.57 -8.29
N TYR A 50 8.81 -14.50 -9.14
CA TYR A 50 10.09 -15.18 -8.95
C TYR A 50 11.24 -14.37 -9.58
N ALA A 51 12.26 -14.02 -8.80
CA ALA A 51 13.45 -13.32 -9.29
C ALA A 51 14.64 -13.45 -8.31
N PRO A 52 15.90 -13.20 -8.73
CA PRO A 52 17.08 -13.21 -7.85
C PRO A 52 17.08 -12.13 -6.76
N PRO A 53 17.83 -12.28 -5.64
CA PRO A 53 17.99 -11.23 -4.63
C PRO A 53 18.42 -9.88 -5.25
N GLY A 54 17.91 -8.77 -4.72
CA GLY A 54 18.23 -7.43 -5.25
C GLY A 54 17.50 -7.02 -6.52
N SER A 55 16.69 -7.88 -7.14
CA SER A 55 15.95 -7.57 -8.37
C SER A 55 14.84 -6.50 -8.24
N GLY A 56 14.54 -6.06 -7.02
CA GLY A 56 13.46 -5.13 -6.72
C GLY A 56 12.08 -5.80 -6.57
N LYS A 57 11.99 -7.05 -6.11
CA LYS A 57 10.68 -7.72 -5.85
C LYS A 57 9.80 -6.91 -4.90
N THR A 58 10.34 -6.55 -3.74
CA THR A 58 9.65 -5.74 -2.73
C THR A 58 9.19 -4.41 -3.30
N LEU A 59 10.06 -3.76 -4.09
CA LEU A 59 9.72 -2.52 -4.79
C LEU A 59 8.57 -2.73 -5.78
N ASN A 60 8.61 -3.80 -6.58
CA ASN A 60 7.55 -4.09 -7.54
C ASN A 60 6.21 -4.34 -6.84
N MET A 61 6.22 -5.03 -5.69
CA MET A 61 5.01 -5.24 -4.88
C MET A 61 4.49 -3.92 -4.27
N ASP A 62 5.37 -3.08 -3.73
CA ASP A 62 4.99 -1.75 -3.23
C ASP A 62 4.46 -0.87 -4.36
N MET A 63 5.07 -0.89 -5.54
CA MET A 63 4.62 -0.17 -6.72
C MET A 63 3.20 -0.59 -7.14
N VAL A 64 2.90 -1.88 -7.21
CA VAL A 64 1.55 -2.36 -7.51
C VAL A 64 0.58 -1.92 -6.44
N ARG A 65 0.93 -2.14 -5.16
CA ARG A 65 0.13 -1.71 -4.00
C ARG A 65 -0.23 -0.22 -4.12
N ARG A 66 0.76 0.66 -4.19
CA ARG A 66 0.58 2.13 -4.25
C ARG A 66 -0.26 2.57 -5.44
N PHE A 67 -0.19 1.84 -6.55
CA PHE A 67 -0.98 2.16 -7.74
C PHE A 67 -2.46 1.84 -7.53
N VAL A 68 -2.79 0.67 -6.98
CA VAL A 68 -4.19 0.21 -6.86
C VAL A 68 -4.86 0.64 -5.55
N GLU A 69 -4.07 0.89 -4.50
CA GLU A 69 -4.53 1.16 -3.13
C GLU A 69 -5.34 2.46 -3.06
N ILE A 70 -6.58 2.32 -2.60
CA ILE A 70 -7.46 3.44 -2.29
C ILE A 70 -6.86 4.28 -1.16
N GLU A 71 -6.75 5.58 -1.38
CA GLU A 71 -6.38 6.52 -0.34
C GLU A 71 -7.64 7.03 0.35
N VAL A 72 -7.62 7.02 1.68
CA VAL A 72 -8.75 7.45 2.50
C VAL A 72 -8.28 8.46 3.54
N ASP A 73 -9.18 9.36 3.92
CA ASP A 73 -8.95 10.31 4.99
C ASP A 73 -9.05 9.65 6.38
N GLU A 74 -8.79 10.43 7.43
CA GLU A 74 -8.85 9.96 8.83
C GLU A 74 -10.26 9.49 9.26
N LYS A 75 -11.29 9.88 8.51
CA LYS A 75 -12.70 9.52 8.72
C LYS A 75 -13.13 8.33 7.87
N GLY A 76 -12.23 7.80 7.02
CA GLY A 76 -12.49 6.70 6.10
C GLY A 76 -13.23 7.10 4.83
N LYS A 77 -13.33 8.40 4.51
CA LYS A 77 -13.81 8.87 3.20
C LYS A 77 -12.69 8.71 2.17
N PRO A 78 -12.94 8.08 1.02
CA PRO A 78 -11.99 8.05 -0.09
C PRO A 78 -11.59 9.45 -0.55
N ILE A 79 -10.30 9.62 -0.88
CA ILE A 79 -9.81 10.79 -1.59
C ILE A 79 -10.29 10.68 -3.03
N GLU A 80 -11.23 11.54 -3.41
CA GLU A 80 -11.71 11.63 -4.78
C GLU A 80 -10.56 12.06 -5.69
N LEU A 81 -10.34 11.26 -6.74
CA LEU A 81 -9.40 11.55 -7.81
C LEU A 81 -10.23 12.06 -8.98
N ASP A 82 -10.14 13.36 -9.26
CA ASP A 82 -10.76 14.01 -10.44
C ASP A 82 -10.00 13.62 -11.72
N LEU A 83 -10.07 12.33 -12.09
CA LEU A 83 -9.50 11.82 -13.34
C LEU A 83 -10.56 11.99 -14.44
N ASP A 84 -10.55 13.14 -15.11
CA ASP A 84 -11.31 13.32 -16.34
C ASP A 84 -10.61 12.58 -17.50
N GLU A 85 -11.34 11.76 -18.26
CA GLU A 85 -10.80 11.02 -19.42
C GLU A 85 -10.14 11.95 -20.46
N ASP A 86 -10.73 13.13 -20.68
CA ASP A 86 -10.26 14.15 -21.62
C ASP A 86 -9.24 15.11 -21.01
N LYS A 87 -9.33 15.36 -19.70
CA LYS A 87 -8.51 16.35 -18.98
C LYS A 87 -7.43 15.63 -18.18
N CYS A 88 -6.44 15.08 -18.88
CA CYS A 88 -5.18 14.63 -18.26
C CYS A 88 -4.34 15.81 -17.69
N CYS A 89 -4.97 16.98 -17.48
CA CYS A 89 -4.39 18.11 -16.77
C CYS A 89 -4.54 17.83 -15.27
N LEU A 90 -3.57 17.08 -14.77
CA LEU A 90 -3.33 16.65 -13.39
C LEU A 90 -3.16 17.78 -12.35
N LYS A 91 -3.70 18.99 -12.54
CA LYS A 91 -3.37 20.12 -11.67
C LYS A 91 -4.08 20.06 -10.31
N GLU A 92 -5.31 19.53 -10.23
CA GLU A 92 -6.04 19.44 -8.96
C GLU A 92 -5.82 18.09 -8.26
N VAL A 93 -5.83 16.97 -9.00
CA VAL A 93 -5.52 15.61 -8.50
C VAL A 93 -4.11 15.48 -7.93
N GLN A 94 -3.11 16.17 -8.50
CA GLN A 94 -1.71 16.12 -8.00
C GLN A 94 -1.57 16.60 -6.56
N THR A 95 -2.51 17.41 -6.05
CA THR A 95 -2.30 18.09 -4.77
C THR A 95 -2.69 17.20 -3.58
N ARG A 96 -3.71 16.35 -3.73
CA ARG A 96 -4.30 15.58 -2.62
C ARG A 96 -3.77 14.15 -2.47
N SER A 97 -3.52 13.44 -3.57
CA SER A 97 -3.09 12.04 -3.49
C SER A 97 -1.59 11.91 -3.29
N LYS A 98 -1.15 11.17 -2.27
CA LYS A 98 0.29 10.92 -2.02
C LYS A 98 0.82 9.93 -3.03
N ASN A 99 0.06 8.87 -3.29
CA ASN A 99 0.38 7.83 -4.24
C ASN A 99 0.50 8.39 -5.66
N PHE A 100 -0.40 9.29 -6.07
CA PHE A 100 -0.35 9.86 -7.41
C PHE A 100 0.98 10.60 -7.70
N LYS A 101 1.53 11.31 -6.70
CA LYS A 101 2.82 12.01 -6.82
C LYS A 101 3.98 11.06 -7.14
N LEU A 102 3.89 9.80 -6.68
CA LEU A 102 4.92 8.77 -6.89
C LEU A 102 5.00 8.27 -8.34
N PHE A 103 3.91 8.41 -9.11
CA PHE A 103 3.84 7.92 -10.50
C PHE A 103 4.02 9.03 -11.54
N LYS A 104 4.16 10.30 -11.13
CA LYS A 104 4.32 11.43 -12.04
C LYS A 104 5.57 11.26 -12.91
N GLY A 105 5.39 11.37 -14.23
CA GLY A 105 6.49 11.25 -15.20
C GLY A 105 6.91 9.82 -15.52
N ILE A 106 6.11 8.82 -15.13
CA ILE A 106 6.40 7.41 -15.37
C ILE A 106 5.45 6.81 -16.43
N LYS A 107 5.91 5.83 -17.23
CA LYS A 107 5.22 5.31 -18.43
C LYS A 107 3.82 4.77 -18.16
N ILE A 108 3.54 4.26 -16.96
CA ILE A 108 2.20 3.75 -16.63
C ILE A 108 1.11 4.83 -16.76
N LEU A 109 1.44 6.11 -16.50
CA LEU A 109 0.49 7.21 -16.59
C LEU A 109 0.13 7.61 -18.03
N GLU A 110 0.89 7.16 -19.02
CA GLU A 110 0.58 7.42 -20.44
C GLU A 110 -0.71 6.70 -20.88
N ASP A 111 -1.04 5.58 -20.24
CA ASP A 111 -2.28 4.83 -20.50
C ASP A 111 -3.39 5.30 -19.56
N LYS A 112 -4.05 6.39 -19.99
CA LYS A 112 -5.11 7.04 -19.22
C LYS A 112 -6.28 6.11 -18.92
N GLN A 113 -6.67 5.24 -19.87
CA GLN A 113 -7.78 4.30 -19.69
C GLN A 113 -7.46 3.29 -18.59
N PHE A 114 -6.25 2.73 -18.60
CA PHE A 114 -5.80 1.81 -17.55
C PHE A 114 -5.73 2.50 -16.19
N VAL A 115 -5.19 3.72 -16.13
CA VAL A 115 -5.11 4.52 -14.89
C VAL A 115 -6.50 4.82 -14.34
N PHE A 116 -7.41 5.34 -15.15
CA PHE A 116 -8.79 5.65 -14.73
C PHE A 116 -9.50 4.43 -14.15
N LYS A 117 -9.31 3.28 -14.79
CA LYS A 117 -9.94 2.02 -14.38
C LYS A 117 -9.41 1.46 -13.06
N HIS A 118 -8.10 1.59 -12.79
CA HIS A 118 -7.46 0.83 -11.72
C HIS A 118 -6.80 1.65 -10.62
N PHE A 119 -6.40 2.89 -10.90
CA PHE A 119 -5.60 3.68 -9.97
C PHE A 119 -6.43 4.11 -8.75
N GLY A 120 -5.96 3.74 -7.56
CA GLY A 120 -6.62 4.09 -6.28
C GLY A 120 -8.03 3.53 -6.09
N LYS A 121 -8.39 2.44 -6.79
CA LYS A 121 -9.76 1.89 -6.78
C LYS A 121 -9.97 0.72 -5.82
N TYR A 122 -8.91 0.16 -5.23
CA TYR A 122 -8.98 -1.12 -4.54
C TYR A 122 -8.56 -1.01 -3.06
N PRO A 123 -9.35 -1.55 -2.11
CA PRO A 123 -8.89 -1.76 -0.75
C PRO A 123 -7.80 -2.83 -0.75
N THR A 124 -6.58 -2.44 -0.41
CA THR A 124 -5.41 -3.31 -0.56
C THR A 124 -4.87 -3.71 0.80
N ILE A 125 -4.87 -5.01 1.10
CA ILE A 125 -4.21 -5.55 2.29
C ILE A 125 -2.79 -5.95 1.90
N HIS A 126 -1.79 -5.27 2.45
CA HIS A 126 -0.39 -5.62 2.24
C HIS A 126 0.19 -6.29 3.50
N VAL A 127 0.73 -7.49 3.30
CA VAL A 127 1.33 -8.30 4.37
C VAL A 127 2.79 -8.59 4.02
N ASP A 128 3.69 -8.33 4.96
CA ASP A 128 5.11 -8.62 4.81
C ASP A 128 5.51 -9.78 5.73
N PHE A 129 6.02 -10.85 5.13
CA PHE A 129 6.48 -12.05 5.82
C PHE A 129 8.02 -12.13 5.95
N ASN A 130 8.78 -11.12 5.53
CA ASN A 130 10.25 -11.13 5.61
C ASN A 130 10.76 -11.34 7.04
N GLU A 131 10.02 -10.82 8.04
CA GLU A 131 10.38 -10.97 9.46
C GLU A 131 9.95 -12.34 10.06
N LEU A 132 9.21 -13.17 9.33
CA LEU A 132 8.64 -14.43 9.78
C LEU A 132 9.66 -15.58 9.72
N VAL A 133 10.73 -15.46 10.50
CA VAL A 133 11.74 -16.51 10.68
C VAL A 133 11.75 -16.91 12.16
N GLY A 134 11.72 -18.19 12.51
CA GLY A 134 11.73 -18.60 13.91
C GLY A 134 12.17 -20.06 14.06
N TYR A 135 12.62 -20.42 15.26
CA TYR A 135 13.14 -21.76 15.54
C TYR A 135 12.04 -22.73 16.01
N ASN A 136 10.91 -22.20 16.48
CA ASN A 136 9.76 -22.98 16.94
C ASN A 136 8.44 -22.28 16.60
N PHE A 137 7.35 -23.02 16.75
CA PHE A 137 6.01 -22.54 16.41
C PHE A 137 5.57 -21.33 17.25
N GLU A 138 5.95 -21.27 18.53
CA GLU A 138 5.58 -20.16 19.42
C GLU A 138 6.22 -18.83 19.01
N GLU A 139 7.51 -18.85 18.63
CA GLU A 139 8.19 -17.68 18.08
C GLU A 139 7.54 -17.20 16.78
N ILE A 140 7.20 -18.14 15.89
CA ILE A 140 6.52 -17.85 14.63
C ILE A 140 5.14 -17.24 14.91
N LEU A 141 4.39 -17.79 15.87
CA LEU A 141 3.09 -17.25 16.28
C LEU A 141 3.22 -15.82 16.80
N VAL A 142 4.20 -15.53 17.66
CA VAL A 142 4.45 -14.16 18.15
C VAL A 142 4.76 -13.20 17.01
N LYS A 143 5.58 -13.62 16.03
CA LYS A 143 5.92 -12.81 14.85
C LYS A 143 4.72 -12.63 13.93
N PHE A 144 3.91 -13.66 13.73
CA PHE A 144 2.71 -13.60 12.91
C PHE A 144 1.63 -12.70 13.51
N ARG A 145 1.45 -12.70 14.85
CA ARG A 145 0.61 -11.71 15.55
C ARG A 145 1.07 -10.28 15.26
N LYS A 146 2.39 -10.01 15.26
CA LYS A 146 2.93 -8.69 14.88
C LYS A 146 2.62 -8.33 13.42
N ILE A 147 2.71 -9.30 12.51
CA ILE A 147 2.37 -9.11 11.09
C ILE A 147 0.88 -8.77 10.94
N GLN A 148 -0.01 -9.50 11.63
CA GLN A 148 -1.43 -9.18 11.65
C GLN A 148 -1.69 -7.79 12.23
N ASN A 149 -1.09 -7.45 13.37
CA ASN A 149 -1.21 -6.12 13.94
C ASN A 149 -0.80 -5.03 12.93
N LYS A 150 0.35 -5.20 12.25
CA LYS A 150 0.81 -4.31 11.18
C LYS A 150 -0.24 -4.22 10.05
N ALA A 151 -0.82 -5.32 9.60
CA ALA A 151 -1.85 -5.34 8.55
C ALA A 151 -3.12 -4.57 8.98
N PHE A 152 -3.65 -4.83 10.17
CA PHE A 152 -4.83 -4.13 10.69
C PHE A 152 -4.57 -2.63 10.89
N ARG A 153 -3.35 -2.25 11.34
CA ARG A 153 -2.97 -0.84 11.52
C ARG A 153 -2.88 -0.05 10.23
N GLN A 154 -2.58 -0.69 9.10
CA GLN A 154 -2.65 -0.03 7.78
C GLN A 154 -4.06 0.47 7.47
N HIS A 155 -5.08 -0.11 8.10
CA HIS A 155 -6.47 0.24 7.90
C HIS A 155 -7.09 0.95 9.12
N ALA A 156 -6.30 1.76 9.81
CA ALA A 156 -6.71 2.49 11.03
C ALA A 156 -7.99 3.32 10.86
N TYR A 157 -8.27 3.81 9.65
CA TYR A 157 -9.49 4.57 9.31
C TYR A 157 -10.79 3.80 9.59
N LEU A 158 -10.76 2.46 9.55
CA LEU A 158 -11.91 1.61 9.88
C LEU A 158 -12.33 1.71 11.35
N LYS A 159 -11.48 2.24 12.23
CA LYS A 159 -11.82 2.51 13.63
C LYS A 159 -12.92 3.58 13.75
N ASN A 160 -12.88 4.57 12.87
CA ASN A 160 -13.70 5.78 12.95
C ASN A 160 -14.83 5.81 11.93
N SER A 161 -14.81 4.91 10.93
CA SER A 161 -15.83 4.87 9.88
C SER A 161 -17.21 4.52 10.45
N SER A 162 -18.20 5.36 10.14
CA SER A 162 -19.61 5.17 10.51
C SER A 162 -20.35 4.14 9.64
N SER A 163 -19.78 3.78 8.49
CA SER A 163 -20.38 2.95 7.44
C SER A 163 -20.11 1.45 7.56
N CYS A 164 -19.56 1.00 8.70
CA CYS A 164 -19.43 -0.43 8.95
C CYS A 164 -20.81 -0.99 9.29
N ASP A 165 -21.40 -1.73 8.36
CA ASP A 165 -22.67 -2.41 8.54
C ASP A 165 -22.62 -3.26 9.82
N ARG A 166 -23.37 -2.83 10.87
CA ARG A 166 -23.25 -3.38 12.23
C ARG A 166 -23.58 -4.87 12.31
N ALA A 167 -24.24 -5.42 11.29
CA ALA A 167 -24.60 -6.83 11.22
C ALA A 167 -23.41 -7.76 10.95
N ARG A 168 -22.27 -7.25 10.42
CA ARG A 168 -21.14 -8.11 9.98
C ARG A 168 -19.75 -7.57 10.30
N PHE A 169 -19.62 -6.29 10.66
CA PHE A 169 -18.36 -5.73 11.15
C PHE A 169 -18.31 -5.77 12.68
N ASP A 170 -17.54 -6.71 13.23
CA ASP A 170 -17.22 -6.71 14.64
C ASP A 170 -16.06 -5.75 14.94
N LYS A 171 -16.43 -4.53 15.35
CA LYS A 171 -15.50 -3.48 15.73
C LYS A 171 -14.63 -3.87 16.92
N GLU A 172 -15.13 -4.66 17.85
CA GLU A 172 -14.37 -5.12 19.00
C GLU A 172 -13.27 -6.09 18.56
N THR A 173 -13.61 -7.03 17.69
CA THR A 173 -12.64 -7.92 17.05
C THR A 173 -11.61 -7.14 16.27
N PHE A 174 -11.98 -6.15 15.45
CA PHE A 174 -11.01 -5.29 14.75
C PHE A 174 -10.05 -4.59 15.73
N ILE A 175 -10.57 -4.00 16.81
CA ILE A 175 -9.77 -3.35 17.85
C ILE A 175 -8.81 -4.35 18.52
N LYS A 176 -9.22 -5.61 18.67
CA LYS A 176 -8.38 -6.68 19.24
C LYS A 176 -7.12 -6.94 18.41
N TYR A 177 -7.21 -6.95 17.07
CA TYR A 177 -6.04 -7.10 16.19
C TYR A 177 -5.27 -5.79 16.03
N PHE A 178 -5.95 -4.64 16.06
CA PHE A 178 -5.34 -3.32 15.91
C PHE A 178 -4.45 -2.94 17.12
N ASP A 179 -4.89 -3.28 18.33
CA ASP A 179 -4.14 -2.98 19.56
C ASP A 179 -2.97 -3.96 19.73
N PRO A 180 -1.71 -3.48 19.87
CA PRO A 180 -0.54 -4.35 19.97
C PRO A 180 -0.57 -5.31 21.15
N VAL A 181 -1.13 -4.89 22.30
CA VAL A 181 -1.17 -5.68 23.53
C VAL A 181 -2.23 -6.76 23.40
N LYS A 182 -3.43 -6.41 22.93
CA LYS A 182 -4.52 -7.37 22.71
C LYS A 182 -4.20 -8.37 21.60
N CYS A 183 -3.49 -7.91 20.56
CA CYS A 183 -3.08 -8.77 19.45
C CYS A 183 -2.02 -9.79 19.90
N ALA A 184 -1.10 -9.39 20.78
CA ALA A 184 -0.07 -10.28 21.32
C ALA A 184 -0.63 -11.45 22.14
N SER A 185 -1.81 -11.28 22.77
CA SER A 185 -2.48 -12.29 23.58
C SER A 185 -3.52 -13.13 22.82
N LEU A 186 -3.59 -13.01 21.49
CA LEU A 186 -4.51 -13.82 20.68
C LEU A 186 -4.15 -15.31 20.76
N ASP A 187 -5.15 -16.14 21.01
CA ASP A 187 -5.09 -17.58 20.88
C ASP A 187 -4.96 -18.02 19.42
N LYS A 188 -4.50 -19.27 19.22
CA LYS A 188 -4.19 -19.82 17.90
C LYS A 188 -5.35 -19.73 16.91
N PHE A 189 -6.58 -20.00 17.36
CA PHE A 189 -7.77 -19.92 16.53
C PHE A 189 -7.98 -18.51 15.98
N ASN A 190 -7.82 -17.49 16.81
CA ASN A 190 -7.95 -16.12 16.35
C ASN A 190 -6.81 -15.70 15.40
N VAL A 191 -5.59 -16.16 15.68
CA VAL A 191 -4.46 -15.92 14.78
C VAL A 191 -4.69 -16.56 13.40
N GLU A 192 -5.30 -17.73 13.31
CA GLU A 192 -5.59 -18.40 12.04
C GLU A 192 -6.51 -17.57 11.13
N PHE A 193 -7.62 -17.05 11.67
CA PHE A 193 -8.63 -16.32 10.90
C PHE A 193 -8.44 -14.80 10.85
N GLY A 194 -7.33 -14.27 11.38
CA GLY A 194 -7.14 -12.82 11.52
C GLY A 194 -7.14 -12.07 10.17
N LEU A 195 -6.41 -12.57 9.17
CA LEU A 195 -6.36 -11.94 7.85
C LEU A 195 -7.66 -12.13 7.06
N ASP A 196 -8.30 -13.29 7.19
CA ASP A 196 -9.61 -13.56 6.58
C ASP A 196 -10.68 -12.61 7.11
N ARG A 197 -10.65 -12.33 8.42
CA ARG A 197 -11.53 -11.31 9.02
C ARG A 197 -11.28 -9.94 8.42
N LEU A 198 -10.02 -9.55 8.24
CA LEU A 198 -9.68 -8.26 7.61
C LEU A 198 -10.16 -8.19 6.15
N ALA A 199 -9.96 -9.25 5.38
CA ALA A 199 -10.46 -9.37 4.00
C ALA A 199 -12.00 -9.34 3.94
N GLY A 200 -12.65 -10.01 4.90
CA GLY A 200 -14.10 -10.04 5.05
C GLY A 200 -14.72 -8.67 5.26
N ILE A 201 -14.02 -7.75 5.95
CA ILE A 201 -14.46 -6.36 6.11
C ILE A 201 -14.63 -5.71 4.72
N TYR A 202 -13.67 -5.87 3.82
CA TYR A 202 -13.75 -5.30 2.48
C TYR A 202 -14.74 -6.02 1.56
N CYS A 203 -14.93 -7.33 1.71
CA CYS A 203 -15.92 -8.06 0.91
C CYS A 203 -17.38 -7.69 1.27
N THR A 204 -17.60 -7.22 2.50
CA THR A 204 -18.95 -6.95 3.04
C THR A 204 -19.32 -5.47 3.05
N THR A 205 -18.33 -4.57 3.04
CA THR A 205 -18.60 -3.14 3.14
C THR A 205 -19.06 -2.58 1.79
N THR A 206 -20.32 -2.14 1.73
CA THR A 206 -20.95 -1.44 0.60
C THR A 206 -20.20 -0.17 0.17
N MET A 207 -19.23 0.31 0.96
CA MET A 207 -18.29 1.38 0.62
C MET A 207 -17.59 1.16 -0.72
N ILE A 208 -17.44 -0.08 -1.22
CA ILE A 208 -16.82 -0.34 -2.54
C ILE A 208 -17.87 -0.41 -3.66
N LYS A 209 -19.10 -0.84 -3.36
CA LYS A 209 -20.19 -0.96 -4.36
C LYS A 209 -20.68 0.39 -4.87
N GLN A 210 -20.56 1.47 -4.09
CA GLN A 210 -20.91 2.82 -4.54
C GLN A 210 -19.90 3.41 -5.54
N TYR A 211 -18.71 2.81 -5.69
CA TYR A 211 -17.64 3.32 -6.57
C TYR A 211 -17.16 2.31 -7.61
N THR A 212 -17.82 1.16 -7.75
CA THR A 212 -17.47 0.11 -8.73
C THR A 212 -18.59 -0.28 -9.69
N CYS A 213 -19.77 0.36 -9.60
CA CYS A 213 -20.82 0.22 -10.61
C CYS A 213 -21.06 1.54 -11.34
N SER A 214 -20.57 1.62 -12.57
CA SER A 214 -21.22 2.29 -13.69
C SER A 214 -21.46 1.23 -14.75
#